data_AF-A0A087M6W3-F1
#
_entry.id   AF-A0A087M6W3-F1
#
_cell.length_a   1.000
_cell.length_b   1.000
_cell.length_c   1.000
_cell.angle_alpha   90.00
_cell.angle_beta   90.00
_cell.angle_gamma   90.00
#
_symmetry.space_group_name_H-M   'P 1'
#
loop_
_entity.id
_entity.type
_entity.pdbx_description
1 polymer ?
#
loop_
_entity_poly.entity_id
_entity_poly.type
_entity_poly.pdbx_seq_one_letter_code
_entity_poly.pdbx_strand_id
1 'polypeptide(L)'
;MIYEFLRLTKTDAMDLLSSLHQAREKAMPWRILAGRLAQLEASAPLAPDGQPWIRAVEAISGFSANHLRRMSKASSLIEVMVQRWPDHAGILNALSFTHSEVLGRLWEADAAAVEHLLKAERWPSYGALLAQYEKARSRRSAPNAAGKLALGNFRDRVNSFLEQKSSLALFDRVPHHPYLKPDFLAFLPNGQIIAWDCMLMPEKVDQEALHRRFAAWATEASFVTEFWIAVQHDRGMDHMHRCIMDLDLKNIGVMAFGGSGAVISPHGPPAPDRRKSAVNTAFAPSLQSRGDSRN
;
A
#
# COMPACT_ATOMS: atom_id res chain seq x y z
N MET A 1 -16.95 -1.45 20.94
CA MET A 1 -16.37 -2.78 21.28
C MET A 1 -16.20 -3.61 20.00
N ILE A 2 -15.40 -3.16 19.00
CA ILE A 2 -15.15 -3.91 17.73
C ILE A 2 -13.71 -3.67 17.19
N TYR A 3 -12.71 -3.40 18.05
CA TYR A 3 -11.31 -3.30 17.59
C TYR A 3 -10.32 -3.94 18.57
N GLU A 4 -10.69 -5.09 19.14
CA GLU A 4 -9.71 -6.03 19.71
C GLU A 4 -9.44 -7.13 18.69
N PHE A 5 -8.79 -6.77 17.57
CA PHE A 5 -8.18 -7.75 16.69
C PHE A 5 -6.74 -7.95 17.13
N LEU A 6 -6.53 -8.98 17.96
CA LEU A 6 -5.27 -9.66 18.30
C LEU A 6 -4.00 -8.87 17.98
N ARG A 7 -3.56 -8.03 18.93
CA ARG A 7 -2.14 -7.62 18.95
C ARG A 7 -1.32 -8.86 19.29
N LEU A 8 -0.54 -9.35 18.33
CA LEU A 8 0.51 -10.32 18.60
C LEU A 8 1.52 -9.66 19.53
N THR A 9 1.87 -10.33 20.63
CA THR A 9 2.99 -9.91 21.44
C THR A 9 4.28 -10.08 20.62
N LYS A 10 5.36 -9.42 21.03
CA LYS A 10 6.68 -9.59 20.39
C LYS A 10 7.09 -11.07 20.32
N THR A 11 6.73 -11.85 21.34
CA THR A 11 6.96 -13.30 21.38
C THR A 11 6.16 -14.01 20.30
N ASP A 12 4.86 -13.73 20.19
CA ASP A 12 3.99 -14.37 19.19
C ASP A 12 4.42 -14.02 17.75
N ALA A 13 4.89 -12.79 17.50
CA ALA A 13 5.41 -12.39 16.20
C ALA A 13 6.70 -13.15 15.84
N MET A 14 7.56 -13.43 16.83
CA MET A 14 8.78 -14.24 16.62
C MET A 14 8.47 -15.72 16.42
N ASP A 15 7.49 -16.27 17.12
CA ASP A 15 7.01 -17.64 16.90
C ASP A 15 6.39 -17.79 15.51
N LEU A 16 5.59 -16.80 15.10
CA LEU A 16 5.00 -16.74 13.78
C LEU A 16 6.07 -16.64 12.68
N LEU A 17 7.09 -15.81 12.86
CA LEU A 17 8.25 -15.74 11.96
C LEU A 17 8.98 -17.10 11.92
N SER A 18 9.25 -17.71 13.07
CA SER A 18 9.92 -19.01 13.16
C SER A 18 9.13 -20.12 12.46
N SER A 19 7.80 -20.05 12.49
CA SER A 19 6.92 -20.98 11.77
C SER A 19 7.09 -20.96 10.25
N LEU A 20 7.69 -19.88 9.70
CA LEU A 20 7.97 -19.69 8.27
C LEU A 20 9.36 -20.18 7.86
N HIS A 21 10.19 -20.63 8.81
CA HIS A 21 11.52 -21.14 8.52
C HIS A 21 11.46 -22.36 7.58
N GLN A 22 12.20 -22.28 6.47
CA GLN A 22 12.23 -23.29 5.40
C GLN A 22 10.84 -23.59 4.80
N ALA A 23 9.94 -22.61 4.77
CA ALA A 23 8.57 -22.80 4.25
C ALA A 23 8.55 -23.41 2.83
N ARG A 24 9.51 -23.04 1.98
CA ARG A 24 9.63 -23.62 0.64
C ARG A 24 9.99 -25.10 0.64
N GLU A 25 10.96 -25.50 1.45
CA GLU A 25 11.40 -26.90 1.55
C GLU A 25 10.31 -27.79 2.16
N LYS A 26 9.54 -27.23 3.10
CA LYS A 26 8.38 -27.90 3.72
C LYS A 26 7.12 -27.89 2.87
N ALA A 27 7.19 -27.40 1.63
CA ALA A 27 6.06 -27.26 0.71
C ALA A 27 4.82 -26.60 1.35
N MET A 28 5.06 -25.54 2.16
CA MET A 28 3.98 -24.85 2.86
C MET A 28 2.92 -24.32 1.87
N PRO A 29 1.62 -24.54 2.13
CA PRO A 29 0.56 -23.97 1.31
C PRO A 29 0.70 -22.45 1.20
N TRP A 30 0.67 -21.93 -0.03
CA TRP A 30 0.95 -20.51 -0.32
C TRP A 30 0.04 -19.53 0.45
N ARG A 31 -1.22 -19.93 0.71
CA ARG A 31 -2.17 -19.11 1.48
C ARG A 31 -1.83 -19.06 2.96
N ILE A 32 -1.28 -20.13 3.52
CA ILE A 32 -0.79 -20.13 4.89
C ILE A 32 0.42 -19.20 4.98
N LEU A 33 1.36 -19.28 4.04
CA LEU A 33 2.52 -18.38 3.98
C LEU A 33 2.08 -16.91 3.84
N ALA A 34 1.17 -16.61 2.93
CA ALA A 34 0.64 -15.26 2.72
C ALA A 34 -0.13 -14.74 3.94
N GLY A 35 -0.98 -15.56 4.56
CA GLY A 35 -1.74 -15.18 5.75
C GLY A 35 -0.85 -14.92 6.96
N ARG A 36 0.21 -15.71 7.16
CA ARG A 36 1.20 -15.48 8.23
C ARG A 36 2.02 -14.21 7.98
N LEU A 37 2.40 -13.94 6.73
CA LEU A 37 3.03 -12.66 6.38
C LEU A 37 2.11 -11.48 6.68
N ALA A 38 0.82 -11.58 6.31
CA ALA A 38 -0.16 -10.53 6.60
C ALA A 38 -0.37 -10.32 8.11
N GLN A 39 -0.34 -11.39 8.92
CA GLN A 39 -0.40 -11.31 10.38
C GLN A 39 0.83 -10.59 10.97
N LEU A 40 2.03 -10.88 10.46
CA LEU A 40 3.25 -10.16 10.84
C LEU A 40 3.15 -8.67 10.50
N GLU A 41 2.77 -8.34 9.26
CA GLU A 41 2.60 -6.95 8.80
C GLU A 41 1.50 -6.20 9.57
N ALA A 42 0.45 -6.90 10.02
CA ALA A 42 -0.59 -6.33 10.86
C ALA A 42 -0.16 -6.12 12.33
N SER A 43 0.81 -6.90 12.82
CA SER A 43 1.28 -6.87 14.22
C SER A 43 2.14 -5.66 14.53
N ALA A 44 2.98 -5.25 13.60
CA ALA A 44 3.87 -4.11 13.73
C ALA A 44 4.27 -3.59 12.34
N PRO A 45 4.53 -2.29 12.18
CA PRO A 45 4.95 -1.72 10.90
C PRO A 45 6.26 -2.33 10.35
N LEU A 46 7.15 -2.75 11.25
CA LEU A 46 8.49 -3.25 10.95
C LEU A 46 8.82 -4.48 11.81
N ALA A 47 9.75 -5.30 11.30
CA ALA A 47 10.38 -6.37 12.06
C ALA A 47 11.32 -5.80 13.15
N PRO A 48 11.75 -6.60 14.14
CA PRO A 48 12.57 -6.13 15.26
C PRO A 48 13.91 -5.47 14.87
N ASP A 49 14.44 -5.79 13.69
CA ASP A 49 15.66 -5.20 13.12
C ASP A 49 15.41 -3.89 12.35
N GLY A 50 14.16 -3.41 12.33
CA GLY A 50 13.72 -2.22 11.62
C GLY A 50 13.44 -2.46 10.13
N GLN A 51 13.62 -3.67 9.61
CA GLN A 51 13.32 -3.98 8.21
C GLN A 51 11.84 -4.29 7.99
N PRO A 52 11.32 -4.19 6.76
CA PRO A 52 10.00 -4.70 6.43
C PRO A 52 9.90 -6.21 6.69
N TRP A 53 8.77 -6.66 7.24
CA TRP A 53 8.54 -8.09 7.54
C TRP A 53 8.80 -9.02 6.36
N ILE A 54 8.49 -8.60 5.14
CA ILE A 54 8.77 -9.40 3.94
C ILE A 54 10.26 -9.73 3.75
N ARG A 55 11.17 -8.87 4.22
CA ARG A 55 12.62 -9.10 4.16
C ARG A 55 13.06 -10.10 5.23
N ALA A 56 12.50 -9.97 6.44
CA ALA A 56 12.70 -10.97 7.50
C ALA A 56 12.20 -12.36 7.05
N VAL A 57 11.04 -12.42 6.38
CA VAL A 57 10.48 -13.67 5.83
C VAL A 57 11.29 -14.20 4.65
N GLU A 58 11.76 -13.34 3.74
CA GLU A 58 12.65 -13.73 2.63
C GLU A 58 13.91 -14.44 3.13
N ALA A 59 14.54 -13.92 4.20
CA ALA A 59 15.76 -14.47 4.77
C ALA A 59 15.62 -15.91 5.30
N ILE A 60 14.41 -16.34 5.66
CA ILE A 60 14.19 -17.63 6.32
C ILE A 60 13.29 -18.61 5.55
N SER A 61 12.46 -18.13 4.62
CA SER A 61 11.40 -18.94 4.01
C SER A 61 11.82 -19.69 2.74
N GLY A 62 12.93 -19.27 2.11
CA GLY A 62 13.40 -19.79 0.81
C GLY A 62 12.65 -19.22 -0.40
N PHE A 63 11.77 -18.24 -0.20
CA PHE A 63 11.11 -17.47 -1.25
C PHE A 63 11.71 -16.06 -1.36
N SER A 64 11.83 -15.55 -2.59
CA SER A 64 12.24 -14.16 -2.79
C SER A 64 11.14 -13.18 -2.38
N ALA A 65 11.51 -11.98 -1.97
CA ALA A 65 10.55 -10.93 -1.59
C ALA A 65 9.52 -10.66 -2.70
N ASN A 66 9.94 -10.69 -3.98
CA ASN A 66 9.01 -10.50 -5.09
C ASN A 66 7.95 -11.63 -5.18
N HIS A 67 8.34 -12.86 -4.87
CA HIS A 67 7.40 -13.99 -4.86
C HIS A 67 6.40 -13.86 -3.69
N LEU A 68 6.90 -13.47 -2.51
CA LEU A 68 6.09 -13.19 -1.32
C LEU A 68 5.07 -12.06 -1.56
N ARG A 69 5.47 -10.96 -2.22
CA ARG A 69 4.56 -9.87 -2.60
C ARG A 69 3.41 -10.36 -3.47
N ARG A 70 3.73 -11.15 -4.50
CA ARG A 70 2.72 -11.70 -5.42
C ARG A 70 1.75 -12.61 -4.68
N MET A 71 2.24 -13.45 -3.75
CA MET A 71 1.40 -14.30 -2.90
C MET A 71 0.49 -13.47 -1.98
N SER A 72 1.02 -12.45 -1.30
CA SER A 72 0.25 -11.55 -0.43
C SER A 72 -0.84 -10.81 -1.22
N LYS A 73 -0.50 -10.24 -2.39
CA LYS A 73 -1.45 -9.57 -3.30
C LYS A 73 -2.54 -10.53 -3.80
N ALA A 74 -2.18 -11.78 -4.09
CA ALA A 74 -3.13 -12.79 -4.51
C ALA A 74 -4.05 -13.24 -3.36
N SER A 75 -3.53 -13.42 -2.14
CA SER A 75 -4.36 -13.82 -0.98
C SER A 75 -5.37 -12.73 -0.63
N SER A 76 -4.90 -11.49 -0.53
CA SER A 76 -5.75 -10.32 -0.23
C SER A 76 -6.87 -10.16 -1.26
N LEU A 77 -6.59 -10.46 -2.54
CA LEU A 77 -7.64 -10.48 -3.56
C LEU A 77 -8.73 -11.49 -3.25
N ILE A 78 -8.32 -12.72 -3.01
CA ILE A 78 -9.25 -13.83 -2.81
C ILE A 78 -10.11 -13.53 -1.60
N GLU A 79 -9.54 -12.98 -0.52
CA GLU A 79 -10.30 -12.53 0.66
C GLU A 79 -11.37 -11.48 0.30
N VAL A 80 -11.02 -10.45 -0.48
CA VAL A 80 -11.98 -9.44 -0.96
C VAL A 80 -13.06 -10.07 -1.85
N MET A 81 -12.67 -10.98 -2.75
CA MET A 81 -13.62 -11.66 -3.65
C MET A 81 -14.56 -12.59 -2.88
N VAL A 82 -14.07 -13.29 -1.85
CA VAL A 82 -14.88 -14.14 -0.96
C VAL A 82 -15.87 -13.30 -0.18
N GLN A 83 -15.48 -12.13 0.31
CA GLN A 83 -16.39 -11.21 1.00
C GLN A 83 -17.48 -10.67 0.04
N ARG A 84 -17.12 -10.37 -1.21
CA ARG A 84 -18.06 -9.87 -2.22
C ARG A 84 -18.98 -10.97 -2.76
N TRP A 85 -18.50 -12.20 -2.87
CA TRP A 85 -19.24 -13.37 -3.37
C TRP A 85 -19.07 -14.59 -2.46
N PRO A 86 -19.75 -14.60 -1.30
CA PRO A 86 -19.60 -15.67 -0.31
C PRO A 86 -20.00 -17.04 -0.86
N ASP A 87 -20.97 -17.11 -1.77
CA ASP A 87 -21.43 -18.36 -2.40
C ASP A 87 -20.33 -19.04 -3.23
N HIS A 88 -19.32 -18.29 -3.67
CA HIS A 88 -18.19 -18.79 -4.45
C HIS A 88 -16.93 -19.04 -3.61
N ALA A 89 -17.02 -18.92 -2.28
CA ALA A 89 -15.88 -19.02 -1.38
C ALA A 89 -15.12 -20.35 -1.53
N GLY A 90 -15.82 -21.47 -1.70
CA GLY A 90 -15.20 -22.78 -1.87
C GLY A 90 -14.23 -22.83 -3.06
N ILE A 91 -14.69 -22.38 -4.24
CA ILE A 91 -13.87 -22.36 -5.46
C ILE A 91 -12.73 -21.36 -5.32
N LEU A 92 -13.02 -20.13 -4.90
CA LEU A 92 -12.05 -19.05 -4.73
C LEU A 92 -10.93 -19.46 -3.76
N ASN A 93 -11.28 -20.14 -2.67
CA ASN A 93 -10.32 -20.55 -1.66
C ASN A 93 -9.43 -21.73 -2.11
N ALA A 94 -9.90 -22.55 -3.06
CA ALA A 94 -9.20 -23.71 -3.59
C ALA A 94 -8.24 -23.39 -4.75
N LEU A 95 -8.24 -22.15 -5.25
CA LEU A 95 -7.38 -21.76 -6.37
C LEU A 95 -5.89 -21.90 -6.04
N SER A 96 -5.13 -22.42 -7.01
CA SER A 96 -3.67 -22.37 -6.94
C SER A 96 -3.18 -20.93 -7.02
N PHE A 97 -1.99 -20.66 -6.49
CA PHE A 97 -1.37 -19.33 -6.55
C PHE A 97 -1.37 -18.74 -7.97
N THR A 98 -1.02 -19.55 -8.98
CA THR A 98 -0.97 -19.13 -10.38
C THR A 98 -2.35 -18.74 -10.94
N HIS A 99 -3.41 -19.47 -10.57
CA HIS A 99 -4.77 -19.10 -10.98
C HIS A 99 -5.23 -17.82 -10.27
N SER A 100 -5.01 -17.70 -8.97
CA SER A 100 -5.37 -16.51 -8.19
C SER A 100 -4.67 -15.25 -8.70
N GLU A 101 -3.41 -15.37 -9.11
CA GLU A 101 -2.66 -14.24 -9.66
C GLU A 101 -3.22 -13.78 -11.01
N VAL A 102 -3.46 -14.70 -11.95
CA VAL A 102 -4.03 -14.34 -13.26
C VAL A 102 -5.46 -13.83 -13.11
N LEU A 103 -6.26 -14.43 -12.22
CA LEU A 103 -7.60 -13.95 -11.89
C LEU A 103 -7.55 -12.50 -11.38
N GLY A 104 -6.55 -12.14 -10.58
CA GLY A 104 -6.34 -10.78 -10.12
C GLY A 104 -6.00 -9.79 -11.22
N ARG A 105 -5.15 -10.20 -12.17
CA ARG A 105 -4.83 -9.38 -13.33
C ARG A 105 -6.03 -9.21 -14.25
N LEU A 106 -6.84 -10.27 -14.41
CA LEU A 106 -8.09 -10.20 -15.16
C LEU A 106 -9.11 -9.30 -14.48
N TRP A 107 -9.27 -9.38 -13.15
CA TRP A 107 -10.14 -8.47 -12.39
C TRP A 107 -9.78 -7.00 -12.62
N GLU A 108 -8.49 -6.67 -12.52
CA GLU A 108 -8.00 -5.32 -12.76
C GLU A 108 -8.25 -4.86 -14.21
N ALA A 109 -8.19 -5.78 -15.18
CA ALA A 109 -8.37 -5.50 -16.61
C ALA A 109 -9.84 -5.46 -17.06
N ASP A 110 -10.67 -6.35 -16.53
CA ASP A 110 -12.06 -6.60 -16.93
C ASP A 110 -12.81 -7.31 -15.78
N ALA A 111 -13.32 -6.51 -14.84
CA ALA A 111 -14.08 -7.00 -13.70
C ALA A 111 -15.33 -7.78 -14.13
N ALA A 112 -16.01 -7.37 -15.21
CA ALA A 112 -17.20 -8.04 -15.70
C ALA A 112 -16.90 -9.47 -16.18
N ALA A 113 -15.76 -9.67 -16.87
CA ALA A 113 -15.34 -11.01 -17.28
C ALA A 113 -15.16 -11.96 -16.09
N VAL A 114 -14.63 -11.47 -14.96
CA VAL A 114 -14.50 -12.28 -13.73
C VAL A 114 -15.86 -12.61 -13.11
N GLU A 115 -16.80 -11.68 -13.11
CA GLU A 115 -18.17 -11.97 -12.63
C GLU A 115 -18.86 -13.04 -13.48
N HIS A 116 -18.61 -13.06 -14.79
CA HIS A 116 -19.06 -14.14 -15.66
C HIS A 116 -18.37 -15.47 -15.33
N LEU A 117 -17.07 -15.47 -15.05
CA LEU A 117 -16.34 -16.68 -14.64
C LEU A 117 -16.90 -17.29 -13.35
N LEU A 118 -17.26 -16.45 -12.38
CA LEU A 118 -17.85 -16.89 -11.11
C LEU A 118 -19.16 -17.66 -11.27
N LYS A 119 -19.92 -17.37 -12.33
CA LYS A 119 -21.17 -18.03 -12.67
C LYS A 119 -21.01 -19.21 -13.64
N ALA A 120 -19.79 -19.51 -14.08
CA ALA A 120 -19.55 -20.59 -15.04
C ALA A 120 -19.72 -21.95 -14.37
N GLU A 121 -20.35 -22.90 -15.07
CA GLU A 121 -20.51 -24.28 -14.60
C GLU A 121 -19.17 -24.98 -14.34
N ARG A 122 -18.12 -24.56 -15.06
CA ARG A 122 -16.77 -25.12 -14.93
C ARG A 122 -15.72 -24.01 -14.90
N TRP A 123 -14.84 -24.10 -13.91
CA TRP A 123 -13.71 -23.18 -13.80
C TRP A 123 -12.71 -23.35 -14.95
N PRO A 124 -12.21 -22.27 -15.57
CA PRO A 124 -11.26 -22.35 -16.66
C PRO A 124 -9.92 -22.94 -16.20
N SER A 125 -9.23 -23.61 -17.12
CA SER A 125 -7.82 -23.97 -16.93
C SER A 125 -6.94 -22.72 -16.89
N TYR A 126 -5.74 -22.84 -16.34
CA TYR A 126 -4.76 -21.75 -16.29
C TYR A 126 -4.52 -21.10 -17.67
N GLY A 127 -4.35 -21.91 -18.71
CA GLY A 127 -4.13 -21.43 -20.08
C GLY A 127 -5.32 -20.64 -20.62
N ALA A 128 -6.55 -21.09 -20.35
CA ALA A 128 -7.76 -20.39 -20.78
C ALA A 128 -7.95 -19.06 -20.02
N LEU A 129 -7.69 -19.05 -18.71
CA LEU A 129 -7.75 -17.85 -17.88
C LEU A 129 -6.70 -16.82 -18.33
N LEU A 130 -5.48 -17.26 -18.65
CA LEU A 130 -4.42 -16.41 -19.17
C LEU A 130 -4.77 -15.81 -20.54
N ALA A 131 -5.36 -16.61 -21.43
CA ALA A 131 -5.82 -16.12 -22.74
C ALA A 131 -6.91 -15.05 -22.61
N GLN A 132 -7.84 -15.19 -21.67
CA GLN A 132 -8.84 -14.16 -21.38
C GLN A 132 -8.20 -12.87 -20.87
N TYR A 133 -7.22 -12.97 -19.97
CA TYR A 133 -6.46 -11.81 -19.49
C TYR A 133 -5.72 -11.09 -20.63
N GLU A 134 -4.98 -11.80 -21.48
CA GLU A 134 -4.25 -11.16 -22.59
C GLU A 134 -5.21 -10.50 -23.59
N LYS A 135 -6.38 -11.11 -23.84
CA LYS A 135 -7.45 -10.50 -24.65
C LYS A 135 -7.99 -9.22 -24.02
N ALA A 136 -8.29 -9.22 -22.72
CA ALA A 136 -8.75 -8.03 -22.00
C ALA A 136 -7.69 -6.92 -22.00
N ARG A 137 -6.42 -7.28 -21.77
CA ARG A 137 -5.29 -6.37 -21.79
C ARG A 137 -5.09 -5.73 -23.15
N SER A 138 -5.19 -6.49 -24.25
CA SER A 138 -5.01 -5.98 -25.62
C SER A 138 -6.02 -4.89 -26.01
N ARG A 139 -7.17 -4.86 -25.34
CA ARG A 139 -8.25 -3.87 -25.57
C ARG A 139 -8.06 -2.57 -24.78
N ARG A 140 -7.10 -2.50 -23.84
CA ARG A 140 -6.82 -1.31 -23.02
C ARG A 140 -5.56 -0.57 -23.48
N SER A 141 -5.60 0.76 -23.43
CA SER A 141 -4.41 1.60 -23.55
C SER A 141 -3.39 1.28 -22.44
N ALA A 142 -2.10 1.52 -22.69
CA ALA A 142 -1.01 1.11 -21.79
C ALA A 142 -1.26 1.57 -20.32
N PRO A 143 -1.21 0.64 -19.34
CA PRO A 143 -1.63 0.90 -17.95
C PRO A 143 -0.85 2.02 -17.25
N ASN A 144 0.39 2.28 -17.65
CA ASN A 144 1.21 3.37 -17.12
C ASN A 144 0.68 4.76 -17.51
N ALA A 145 0.05 4.90 -18.68
CA ALA A 145 -0.55 6.16 -19.10
C ALA A 145 -1.85 6.42 -18.34
N ALA A 146 -2.67 5.38 -18.13
CA ALA A 146 -3.92 5.48 -17.38
C ALA A 146 -3.68 5.83 -15.90
N GLY A 147 -2.69 5.22 -15.25
CA GLY A 147 -2.35 5.53 -13.85
C GLY A 147 -1.83 6.96 -13.64
N LYS A 148 -0.98 7.45 -14.55
CA LYS A 148 -0.51 8.84 -14.51
C LYS A 148 -1.65 9.84 -14.73
N LEU A 149 -2.54 9.54 -15.68
CA LEU A 149 -3.70 10.39 -15.96
C LEU A 149 -4.69 10.40 -14.78
N ALA A 150 -4.96 9.24 -14.16
CA ALA A 150 -5.79 9.16 -12.97
C ALA A 150 -5.21 9.94 -11.79
N LEU A 151 -3.88 9.87 -11.59
CA LEU A 151 -3.21 10.62 -10.53
C LEU A 151 -3.24 12.13 -10.81
N GLY A 152 -3.04 12.55 -12.06
CA GLY A 152 -3.22 13.93 -12.49
C GLY A 152 -4.63 14.45 -12.18
N ASN A 153 -5.65 13.74 -12.66
CA ASN A 153 -7.05 14.11 -12.41
C ASN A 153 -7.41 14.12 -10.90
N PHE A 154 -6.73 13.32 -10.08
CA PHE A 154 -6.91 13.34 -8.63
C PHE A 154 -6.24 14.55 -7.99
N ARG A 155 -5.00 14.85 -8.38
CA ARG A 155 -4.28 16.06 -7.95
C ARG A 155 -5.04 17.32 -8.29
N ASP A 156 -5.59 17.43 -9.50
CA ASP A 156 -6.36 18.59 -9.93
C ASP A 156 -7.60 18.82 -9.05
N ARG A 157 -8.26 17.72 -8.62
CA ARG A 157 -9.40 17.77 -7.70
C ARG A 157 -8.99 18.23 -6.30
N VAL A 158 -7.86 17.74 -5.80
CA VAL A 158 -7.32 18.15 -4.49
C VAL A 158 -6.93 19.63 -4.54
N ASN A 159 -6.21 20.07 -5.57
CA ASN A 159 -5.83 21.48 -5.74
C ASN A 159 -7.07 22.38 -5.77
N SER A 160 -8.05 22.05 -6.62
CA SER A 160 -9.30 22.81 -6.72
C SER A 160 -10.02 22.92 -5.37
N PHE A 161 -10.03 21.86 -4.57
CA PHE A 161 -10.63 21.88 -3.23
C PHE A 161 -9.87 22.79 -2.27
N LEU A 162 -8.53 22.71 -2.25
CA LEU A 162 -7.70 23.51 -1.35
C LEU A 162 -7.76 25.00 -1.69
N GLU A 163 -7.78 25.35 -2.97
CA GLU A 163 -7.99 26.73 -3.43
C GLU A 163 -9.37 27.26 -2.98
N GLN A 164 -10.44 26.46 -3.16
CA GLN A 164 -11.82 26.90 -2.89
C GLN A 164 -12.18 26.92 -1.40
N LYS A 165 -11.81 25.89 -0.63
CA LYS A 165 -12.22 25.75 0.77
C LYS A 165 -11.24 26.33 1.77
N SER A 166 -9.95 26.31 1.46
CA SER A 166 -8.89 26.68 2.41
C SER A 166 -8.25 28.02 2.07
N SER A 167 -8.57 28.60 0.90
CA SER A 167 -7.93 29.81 0.36
C SER A 167 -6.40 29.73 0.38
N LEU A 168 -5.86 28.52 0.26
CA LEU A 168 -4.42 28.27 0.25
C LEU A 168 -3.89 28.50 -1.16
N ALA A 169 -2.94 29.42 -1.30
CA ALA A 169 -2.17 29.56 -2.54
C ALA A 169 -1.15 28.40 -2.60
N LEU A 170 -1.46 27.37 -3.38
CA LEU A 170 -0.57 26.22 -3.56
C LEU A 170 0.54 26.52 -4.57
N PHE A 171 1.73 26.00 -4.26
CA PHE A 171 2.86 25.96 -5.17
C PHE A 171 2.96 24.54 -5.75
N ASP A 172 2.48 24.38 -6.99
CA ASP A 172 2.60 23.12 -7.77
C ASP A 172 4.04 22.78 -8.16
N ARG A 173 4.96 23.76 -8.05
CA ARG A 173 6.39 23.60 -8.33
C ARG A 173 7.18 23.82 -7.06
N VAL A 174 7.21 22.79 -6.22
CA VAL A 174 8.10 22.72 -5.07
C VAL A 174 9.55 22.90 -5.54
N PRO A 175 10.29 23.90 -5.03
CA PRO A 175 11.73 24.00 -5.29
C PRO A 175 12.38 22.67 -4.94
N HIS A 176 13.26 22.17 -5.81
CA HIS A 176 13.84 20.83 -5.64
C HIS A 176 14.61 20.75 -4.32
N HIS A 177 13.95 20.22 -3.27
CA HIS A 177 14.57 19.98 -1.98
C HIS A 177 14.96 18.49 -1.91
N PRO A 178 16.19 18.14 -1.48
CA PRO A 178 16.64 16.75 -1.50
C PRO A 178 15.79 15.81 -0.63
N TYR A 179 15.09 16.36 0.37
CA TYR A 179 14.33 15.60 1.37
C TYR A 179 12.85 16.01 1.49
N LEU A 180 12.34 16.89 0.64
CA LEU A 180 10.93 17.33 0.67
C LEU A 180 10.41 17.33 -0.77
N LYS A 181 9.53 16.38 -1.10
CA LYS A 181 8.99 16.18 -2.45
C LYS A 181 7.47 15.92 -2.43
N PRO A 182 6.68 16.80 -1.78
CA PRO A 182 5.23 16.70 -1.80
C PRO A 182 4.68 17.09 -3.18
N ASP A 183 3.42 16.76 -3.42
CA ASP A 183 2.71 17.18 -4.62
C ASP A 183 2.38 18.68 -4.58
N PHE A 184 2.07 19.21 -3.40
CA PHE A 184 1.81 20.64 -3.20
C PHE A 184 2.49 21.18 -1.94
N LEU A 185 2.85 22.46 -1.97
CA LEU A 185 3.26 23.24 -0.79
C LEU A 185 2.41 24.49 -0.66
N ALA A 186 2.11 24.88 0.57
CA ALA A 186 1.50 26.15 0.92
C ALA A 186 2.39 26.88 1.94
N PHE A 187 2.66 28.16 1.69
CA PHE A 187 3.31 29.05 2.64
C PHE A 187 2.26 29.94 3.27
N LEU A 188 2.09 29.81 4.58
CA LEU A 188 1.17 30.64 5.32
C LEU A 188 1.83 31.99 5.68
N PRO A 189 1.05 33.08 5.81
CA PRO A 189 1.59 34.40 6.17
C PRO A 189 2.33 34.45 7.52
N ASN A 190 2.04 33.50 8.41
CA ASN A 190 2.71 33.33 9.70
C ASN A 190 4.05 32.59 9.61
N GLY A 191 4.54 32.28 8.40
CA GLY A 191 5.79 31.56 8.16
C GLY A 191 5.68 30.04 8.26
N GLN A 192 4.49 29.49 8.51
CA GLN A 192 4.28 28.05 8.52
C GLN A 192 4.30 27.48 7.09
N ILE A 193 4.79 26.26 6.98
CA ILE A 193 4.85 25.52 5.71
C ILE A 193 3.93 24.32 5.83
N ILE A 194 2.99 24.19 4.91
CA ILE A 194 2.07 23.05 4.82
C ILE A 194 2.40 22.28 3.54
N ALA A 195 2.56 20.97 3.64
CA ALA A 195 2.75 20.09 2.49
C ALA A 195 1.55 19.18 2.28
N TRP A 196 1.30 18.81 1.02
CA TRP A 196 0.28 17.83 0.64
C TRP A 196 0.86 16.81 -0.34
N ASP A 197 0.60 15.53 -0.11
CA ASP A 197 0.91 14.46 -1.05
C ASP A 197 -0.34 13.69 -1.44
N CYS A 198 -0.54 13.46 -2.74
CA CYS A 198 -1.71 12.75 -3.23
C CYS A 198 -1.38 11.28 -3.49
N MET A 199 -2.17 10.40 -2.88
CA MET A 199 -2.06 8.96 -3.07
C MET A 199 -3.34 8.38 -3.66
N LEU A 200 -3.22 7.78 -4.84
CA LEU A 200 -4.23 6.86 -5.34
C LEU A 200 -4.12 5.56 -4.55
N MET A 201 -5.15 5.26 -3.77
CA MET A 201 -5.24 4.00 -3.05
C MET A 201 -5.77 2.93 -4.03
N PRO A 202 -4.96 1.93 -4.42
CA PRO A 202 -5.47 0.79 -5.19
C PRO A 202 -6.53 0.04 -4.40
N GLU A 203 -7.43 -0.69 -5.08
CA GLU A 203 -8.44 -1.54 -4.42
C GLU A 203 -7.81 -2.55 -3.43
N LYS A 204 -6.54 -2.92 -3.65
CA LYS A 204 -5.71 -3.69 -2.72
C LYS A 204 -4.53 -2.87 -2.27
N VAL A 205 -4.47 -2.59 -0.99
CA VAL A 205 -3.33 -1.91 -0.37
C VAL A 205 -2.15 -2.87 -0.30
N ASP A 206 -1.08 -2.57 -1.03
CA ASP A 206 0.23 -3.18 -0.81
C ASP A 206 0.83 -2.54 0.45
N GLN A 207 0.77 -3.26 1.57
CA GLN A 207 1.19 -2.74 2.89
C GLN A 207 2.68 -2.35 2.89
N GLU A 208 3.54 -3.09 2.19
CA GLU A 208 4.95 -2.73 2.09
C GLU A 208 5.13 -1.43 1.30
N ALA A 209 4.45 -1.28 0.17
CA ALA A 209 4.52 -0.05 -0.61
C ALA A 209 4.00 1.15 0.20
N LEU A 210 2.94 0.95 0.97
CA LEU A 210 2.40 1.96 1.88
C LEU A 210 3.36 2.28 3.02
N HIS A 211 3.96 1.28 3.69
CA HIS A 211 4.98 1.49 4.72
C HIS A 211 6.21 2.24 4.19
N ARG A 212 6.68 1.90 2.99
CA ARG A 212 7.77 2.64 2.32
C ARG A 212 7.39 4.11 2.08
N ARG A 213 6.14 4.36 1.67
CA ARG A 213 5.66 5.74 1.49
C ARG A 213 5.55 6.46 2.83
N PHE A 214 5.13 5.79 3.89
CA PHE A 214 5.12 6.33 5.25
C PHE A 214 6.51 6.70 5.78
N ALA A 215 7.53 5.90 5.51
CA ALA A 215 8.90 6.26 5.88
C ALA A 215 9.37 7.53 5.15
N ALA A 216 9.01 7.67 3.86
CA ALA A 216 9.27 8.90 3.12
C ALA A 216 8.51 10.08 3.75
N TRP A 217 7.20 9.97 3.97
CA TRP A 217 6.40 11.02 4.62
C TRP A 217 6.89 11.38 6.02
N ALA A 218 7.31 10.40 6.82
CA ALA A 218 7.89 10.63 8.13
C ALA A 218 9.17 11.49 8.07
N THR A 219 9.92 11.37 6.98
CA THR A 219 11.12 12.20 6.72
C THR A 219 10.75 13.57 6.21
N GLU A 220 9.84 13.64 5.24
CA GLU A 220 9.39 14.89 4.63
C GLU A 220 8.68 15.79 5.66
N ALA A 221 7.89 15.18 6.55
CA ALA A 221 7.20 15.86 7.64
C ALA A 221 8.16 16.55 8.64
N SER A 222 9.44 16.19 8.69
CA SER A 222 10.42 16.90 9.52
C SER A 222 10.72 18.33 9.03
N PHE A 223 10.38 18.66 7.78
CA PHE A 223 10.71 19.94 7.15
C PHE A 223 9.53 20.91 7.04
N VAL A 224 8.35 20.51 7.51
CA VAL A 224 7.11 21.28 7.37
C VAL A 224 6.36 21.35 8.69
N THR A 225 5.53 22.39 8.83
CA THR A 225 4.67 22.56 10.00
C THR A 225 3.59 21.47 10.02
N GLU A 226 2.94 21.23 8.89
CA GLU A 226 1.95 20.18 8.71
C GLU A 226 2.20 19.43 7.41
N PHE A 227 2.00 18.12 7.42
CA PHE A 227 2.09 17.27 6.25
C PHE A 227 0.78 16.50 6.07
N TRP A 228 0.07 16.76 4.98
CA TRP A 228 -1.22 16.14 4.69
C TRP A 228 -1.09 15.08 3.60
N ILE A 229 -1.76 13.95 3.81
CA ILE A 229 -1.87 12.87 2.84
C ILE A 229 -3.30 12.87 2.31
N ALA A 230 -3.48 13.23 1.06
CA ALA A 230 -4.78 13.15 0.38
C ALA A 230 -4.95 11.77 -0.26
N VAL A 231 -5.96 11.03 0.16
CA VAL A 231 -6.30 9.71 -0.39
C VAL A 231 -7.63 9.76 -1.12
N GLN A 232 -7.79 8.95 -2.18
CA GLN A 232 -9.03 8.96 -2.97
C GLN A 232 -10.25 8.46 -2.16
N HIS A 233 -10.05 7.50 -1.26
CA HIS A 233 -11.09 6.84 -0.47
C HIS A 233 -10.58 6.58 0.96
N ASP A 234 -11.49 6.37 1.90
CA ASP A 234 -11.19 6.08 3.32
C ASP A 234 -10.58 4.70 3.57
N ARG A 235 -10.57 3.82 2.56
CA ARG A 235 -9.92 2.51 2.63
C ARG A 235 -8.44 2.65 2.96
N GLY A 236 -8.02 2.03 4.07
CA GLY A 236 -6.64 2.05 4.54
C GLY A 236 -6.31 3.22 5.48
N MET A 237 -7.24 4.14 5.74
CA MET A 237 -7.03 5.22 6.70
C MET A 237 -6.77 4.70 8.12
N ASP A 238 -7.42 3.62 8.56
CA ASP A 238 -7.14 3.00 9.87
C ASP A 238 -5.69 2.49 9.99
N HIS A 239 -5.15 1.97 8.90
CA HIS A 239 -3.76 1.53 8.86
C HIS A 239 -2.81 2.73 8.83
N MET A 240 -3.12 3.75 8.03
CA MET A 240 -2.40 5.02 8.02
C MET A 240 -2.37 5.67 9.41
N HIS A 241 -3.50 5.70 10.11
CA HIS A 241 -3.62 6.23 11.46
C HIS A 241 -2.72 5.47 12.44
N ARG A 242 -2.70 4.13 12.36
CA ARG A 242 -1.80 3.31 13.17
C ARG A 242 -0.32 3.63 12.89
N CYS A 243 0.08 3.74 11.62
CA CYS A 243 1.44 4.13 11.27
C CYS A 243 1.81 5.51 11.85
N ILE A 244 0.88 6.48 11.82
CA ILE A 244 1.08 7.81 12.41
C ILE A 244 1.30 7.72 13.92
N MET A 245 0.47 6.94 14.62
CA MET A 245 0.56 6.75 16.08
C MET A 245 1.83 5.98 16.48
N ASP A 246 2.12 4.85 15.82
CA ASP A 246 3.26 3.99 16.15
C ASP A 246 4.59 4.69 15.89
N LEU A 247 4.64 5.59 14.90
CA LEU A 247 5.82 6.38 14.57
C LEU A 247 5.85 7.75 15.28
N ASP A 248 4.88 8.10 16.13
CA ASP A 248 4.73 9.40 16.81
C ASP A 248 4.82 10.61 15.84
N LEU A 249 4.08 10.56 14.74
CA LEU A 249 4.09 11.55 13.66
C LEU A 249 3.00 12.62 13.86
N LYS A 250 3.16 13.44 14.89
CA LYS A 250 2.11 14.37 15.37
C LYS A 250 1.69 15.46 14.37
N ASN A 251 2.54 15.78 13.39
CA ASN A 251 2.26 16.80 12.38
C ASN A 251 1.76 16.24 11.05
N ILE A 252 1.44 14.94 10.99
CA ILE A 252 0.87 14.32 9.80
C ILE A 252 -0.65 14.21 9.93
N GLY A 253 -1.36 14.65 8.88
CA GLY A 253 -2.80 14.44 8.70
C GLY A 253 -3.12 13.59 7.48
N VAL A 254 -4.31 12.99 7.45
CA VAL A 254 -4.82 12.19 6.33
C VAL A 254 -6.26 12.62 6.03
N MET A 255 -6.58 12.83 4.75
CA MET A 255 -7.90 13.25 4.31
C MET A 255 -8.37 12.41 3.11
N ALA A 256 -9.58 11.87 3.21
CA ALA A 256 -10.23 11.16 2.10
C ALA A 256 -11.03 12.11 1.19
N PHE A 257 -10.66 12.13 -0.10
CA PHE A 257 -11.27 12.89 -1.18
C PHE A 257 -12.18 12.00 -2.03
N GLY A 258 -13.32 11.62 -1.43
CA GLY A 258 -14.32 10.74 -2.01
C GLY A 258 -14.77 9.67 -1.01
N GLY A 259 -16.06 9.31 -1.00
CA GLY A 259 -16.64 8.43 0.01
C GLY A 259 -17.06 9.20 1.27
N SER A 260 -16.66 8.71 2.45
CA SER A 260 -17.09 9.21 3.78
C SER A 260 -16.60 10.61 4.17
N GLY A 261 -15.55 11.11 3.50
CA GLY A 261 -14.91 12.39 3.86
C GLY A 261 -14.17 12.35 5.19
N ALA A 262 -13.73 11.17 5.63
CA ALA A 262 -12.99 10.99 6.87
C ALA A 262 -11.69 11.82 6.90
N VAL A 263 -11.37 12.35 8.09
CA VAL A 263 -10.20 13.19 8.34
C VAL A 263 -9.50 12.73 9.61
N ILE A 264 -8.19 12.55 9.53
CA ILE A 264 -7.27 12.42 10.65
C ILE A 264 -6.45 13.70 10.67
N SER A 265 -6.63 14.55 11.68
CA SER A 265 -5.96 15.84 11.75
C SER A 265 -4.57 15.73 12.38
N PRO A 266 -3.61 16.59 12.00
CA PRO A 266 -2.38 16.76 12.76
C PRO A 266 -2.70 17.38 14.13
N HIS A 267 -1.94 16.99 15.16
CA HIS A 267 -2.22 17.34 16.56
C HIS A 267 -0.99 17.81 17.33
N GLY A 268 0.15 18.05 16.68
CA GLY A 268 1.34 18.47 17.39
C GLY A 268 2.45 19.03 16.52
N PRO A 269 3.61 19.31 17.13
CA PRO A 269 4.72 19.97 16.46
C PRO A 269 5.33 19.08 15.37
N PRO A 270 6.14 19.67 14.47
CA PRO A 270 6.88 18.94 13.46
C PRO A 270 7.63 17.74 14.03
N ALA A 271 7.61 16.63 13.29
CA ALA A 271 8.41 15.47 13.63
C ALA A 271 9.90 15.87 13.73
N PRO A 272 10.66 15.34 14.71
CA PRO A 272 12.10 15.58 14.78
C PRO A 272 12.80 15.12 13.50
N ASP A 273 14.00 15.62 13.20
CA ASP A 273 14.76 15.23 12.00
C ASP A 273 15.07 13.73 12.01
N ARG A 274 14.46 13.00 11.06
CA ARG A 274 14.58 11.54 10.95
C ARG A 274 15.61 11.08 9.93
N ARG A 275 16.42 11.95 9.32
CA ARG A 275 17.41 11.54 8.30
C ARG A 275 18.38 10.44 8.75
N LYS A 276 18.65 10.34 10.06
CA LYS A 276 19.52 9.31 10.67
C LYS A 276 18.74 8.21 11.42
N SER A 277 17.41 8.21 11.37
CA SER A 277 16.59 7.23 12.08
C SER A 277 16.75 5.83 11.49
N ALA A 278 16.80 4.81 12.36
CA ALA A 278 16.82 3.39 12.00
C ALA A 278 15.66 3.02 11.04
N VAL A 279 14.51 3.69 11.21
CA VAL A 279 13.33 3.55 10.36
C VAL A 279 13.67 3.90 8.91
N ASN A 280 14.51 4.91 8.66
CA ASN A 280 14.85 5.36 7.30
C ASN A 280 16.02 4.60 6.68
N THR A 281 17.00 4.14 7.48
CA THR A 281 18.11 3.30 7.00
C THR A 281 17.63 1.94 6.49
N ALA A 282 16.52 1.41 7.01
CA ALA A 282 15.90 0.20 6.48
C ALA A 282 15.33 0.35 5.07
N PHE A 283 14.95 1.57 4.67
CA PHE A 283 14.34 1.86 3.36
C PHE A 283 15.28 2.54 2.36
N ALA A 284 16.43 3.06 2.82
CA ALA A 284 17.48 3.68 2.02
C ALA A 284 17.94 2.87 0.78
N PRO A 285 17.99 1.51 0.77
CA PRO A 285 18.41 0.77 -0.41
C PRO A 285 17.48 0.93 -1.63
N SER A 286 16.25 1.42 -1.42
CA SER A 286 15.25 1.60 -2.49
C SER A 286 15.27 3.00 -3.14
N LEU A 287 15.92 3.99 -2.51
CA LEU A 287 16.06 5.34 -3.05
C LEU A 287 17.26 5.48 -4.01
N GLN A 288 18.27 4.61 -3.89
CA GLN A 288 19.44 4.63 -4.76
C GLN A 288 19.21 4.02 -6.15
N SER A 289 18.14 3.24 -6.36
CA SER A 289 17.93 2.54 -7.66
C SER A 289 17.35 3.40 -8.79
N ARG A 290 17.23 4.73 -8.62
CA ARG A 290 16.77 5.65 -9.67
C ARG A 290 17.85 6.62 -10.18
N GLY A 291 19.09 6.48 -9.72
CA GLY A 291 20.22 7.35 -10.12
C GLY A 291 21.07 6.83 -11.28
N ASP A 292 21.37 5.52 -11.33
CA ASP A 292 22.48 5.03 -12.18
C ASP A 292 22.02 4.14 -13.33
N SER A 293 21.21 4.72 -14.23
CA SER A 293 21.02 4.14 -15.58
C SER A 293 21.00 5.24 -16.64
N ARG A 294 22.06 6.03 -16.64
CA ARG A 294 22.56 6.73 -17.84
C ARG A 294 24.09 6.69 -17.82
N ASN A 295 24.62 5.64 -18.44
CA ASN A 295 25.79 5.68 -19.32
C ASN A 295 25.52 4.67 -20.42
#